data_AF-A0A2S2CYF4-F1
#
_entry.id   AF-A0A2S2CYF4-F1
#
_cell.length_a   1.000
_cell.length_b   1.000
_cell.length_c   1.000
_cell.angle_alpha   90.00
_cell.angle_beta   90.00
_cell.angle_gamma   90.00
#
_symmetry.space_group_name_H-M   'P 1'
#
loop_
_entity.id
_entity.type
_entity.pdbx_description
1 polymer ?
#
loop_
_entity_poly.entity_id
_entity_poly.type
_entity_poly.pdbx_seq_one_letter_code
_entity_poly.pdbx_strand_id
1 'polypeptide(L)' 'MEILKFASRQEAEDHLRAAGYQFLGAPSRWSRTQGLRTWYADVQLRERGAVILFTGAKSAAGLRETGVP' A
#
# COMPACT_ATOMS: atom_id res chain seq x y z
N MET A 1 9.11 -13.39 -10.74
CA MET A 1 8.21 -12.59 -9.89
C MET A 1 8.23 -11.18 -10.43
N GLU A 2 7.12 -10.73 -11.01
CA GLU A 2 7.02 -9.37 -11.56
C GLU A 2 6.66 -8.39 -10.44
N ILE A 3 7.31 -7.22 -10.40
CA ILE A 3 7.03 -6.16 -9.42
C ILE A 3 6.61 -4.92 -10.19
N LEU A 4 5.35 -4.51 -10.00
CA LEU A 4 4.81 -3.28 -10.56
C LEU A 4 4.99 -2.12 -9.56
N LYS A 5 5.29 -0.93 -10.06
CA LYS A 5 5.42 0.30 -9.26
C LYS A 5 4.40 1.32 -9.74
N PHE A 6 3.74 1.96 -8.79
CA PHE A 6 2.72 2.99 -9.05
C PHE A 6 3.10 4.27 -8.30
N ALA A 7 2.69 5.43 -8.81
CA ALA A 7 3.00 6.71 -8.16
C ALA A 7 2.18 6.92 -6.88
N SER A 8 1.02 6.26 -6.79
CA SER A 8 0.13 6.33 -5.63
C SER A 8 -0.53 4.98 -5.31
N ARG A 9 -1.05 4.86 -4.09
CA ARG A 9 -1.89 3.72 -3.69
C ARG A 9 -3.14 3.61 -4.58
N GLN A 10 -3.74 4.76 -4.92
CA GLN A 10 -4.95 4.82 -5.73
C GLN A 10 -4.72 4.21 -7.11
N GLU A 11 -3.63 4.58 -7.78
CA GLU A 11 -3.27 4.00 -9.09
C GLU A 11 -3.07 2.49 -9.03
N ALA A 12 -2.42 1.99 -7.97
CA ALA A 12 -2.23 0.55 -7.80
C ALA A 12 -3.56 -0.20 -7.61
N GLU A 13 -4.47 0.38 -6.83
CA GLU A 13 -5.81 -0.18 -6.61
C GLU A 13 -6.65 -0.17 -7.88
N ASP A 14 -6.61 0.92 -8.66
CA ASP A 14 -7.36 1.02 -9.92
C ASP A 14 -6.83 0.03 -10.97
N HIS A 15 -5.50 -0.15 -11.05
CA HIS A 15 -4.90 -1.18 -11.91
C HIS A 15 -5.34 -2.59 -11.51
N LEU A 16 -5.32 -2.92 -10.21
CA LEU A 16 -5.73 -4.24 -9.71
C LEU A 16 -7.24 -4.47 -9.92
N ARG A 17 -8.07 -3.44 -9.72
CA ARG A 17 -9.50 -3.50 -10.02
C ARG A 17 -9.76 -3.76 -11.51
N ALA A 18 -9.04 -3.07 -12.40
CA ALA A 18 -9.13 -3.28 -13.85
C ALA A 18 -8.68 -4.70 -14.26
N ALA A 19 -7.75 -5.29 -13.52
CA ALA A 19 -7.30 -6.67 -13.69
C ALA A 19 -8.22 -7.72 -13.01
N GLY A 20 -9.37 -7.31 -12.47
CA GLY A 20 -10.37 -8.20 -11.87
C GLY A 20 -10.04 -8.66 -10.44
N TYR A 21 -9.11 -7.99 -9.75
CA TYR A 21 -8.88 -8.22 -8.33
C TYR A 21 -9.89 -7.42 -7.50
N GLN A 22 -10.40 -8.05 -6.45
CA GLN A 22 -11.28 -7.41 -5.49
C GLN A 22 -10.52 -7.13 -4.21
N PHE A 23 -10.69 -5.91 -3.69
CA PHE A 23 -10.25 -5.58 -2.34
C PHE A 23 -11.17 -6.26 -1.34
N LEU A 24 -10.65 -7.26 -0.64
CA LEU A 24 -11.39 -7.98 0.40
C LEU A 24 -11.22 -7.37 1.80
N GLY A 25 -10.73 -6.14 1.86
CA GLY A 25 -10.36 -5.47 3.11
C GLY A 25 -8.93 -5.78 3.50
N ALA A 26 -8.34 -4.89 4.30
CA ALA A 26 -7.01 -5.08 4.86
C ALA A 26 -7.13 -6.08 6.03
N PRO A 27 -6.80 -7.38 5.86
CA PRO A 27 -6.79 -8.30 6.98
C PRO A 27 -5.55 -7.93 7.78
N SER A 28 -5.71 -7.01 8.74
CA SER A 28 -4.65 -6.34 9.49
C SER A 28 -3.62 -5.64 8.60
N ARG A 29 -3.68 -4.30 8.47
CA ARG A 29 -2.55 -3.49 7.97
C ARG A 29 -1.32 -3.84 8.80
N TRP A 30 -0.48 -4.75 8.31
CA TRP A 30 0.83 -4.95 8.88
C TRP A 30 1.60 -3.69 8.56
N SER A 31 1.73 -2.85 9.58
CA SER A 31 2.52 -1.64 9.48
C SER A 31 3.89 -1.89 10.10
N ARG A 32 4.92 -1.40 9.42
CA ARG A 32 6.27 -1.35 9.98
C ARG A 32 6.78 0.08 9.86
N THR A 33 7.03 0.71 11.01
CA THR A 33 7.72 1.99 11.06
C THR A 33 9.20 1.77 11.27
N GLN A 34 10.03 2.39 10.43
CA GLN A 34 11.49 2.41 10.59
C GLN A 34 11.98 3.82 10.26
N GLY A 35 12.56 4.49 11.26
CA GLY A 35 12.90 5.91 11.17
C GLY A 35 11.66 6.75 10.85
N LEU A 36 11.79 7.67 9.88
CA LEU A 36 10.71 8.59 9.48
C LEU A 36 9.72 7.98 8.48
N ARG A 37 9.75 6.66 8.24
CA ARG A 37 8.88 6.00 7.25
C ARG A 37 8.03 4.92 7.88
N THR A 38 6.77 4.86 7.47
CA THR A 38 5.84 3.77 7.79
C THR A 38 5.50 3.05 6.49
N TRP A 39 5.64 1.73 6.50
CA TRP A 39 5.24 0.85 5.42
C TRP A 39 3.97 0.12 5.80
N TYR A 40 3.09 -0.14 4.84
CA TYR A 40 1.87 -0.93 4.98
C TYR A 40 1.84 -2.03 3.92
N ALA A 41 1.21 -3.14 4.25
CA ALA A 41 0.91 -4.22 3.31
C ALA A 41 -0.60 -4.49 3.28
N ASP A 42 -1.19 -4.50 2.08
CA ASP A 42 -2.59 -4.82 1.84
C ASP A 42 -2.69 -6.06 0.93
N VAL A 43 -3.56 -7.02 1.27
CA VAL A 43 -3.77 -8.22 0.44
C VAL A 43 -5.01 -8.04 -0.43
N GLN A 44 -4.87 -8.38 -1.72
CA GLN A 44 -5.90 -8.26 -2.76
C GLN A 44 -6.14 -9.66 -3.32
N LEU A 45 -7.39 -10.12 -3.42
CA LEU A 45 -7.71 -11.48 -3.87
C LEU A 45 -8.56 -11.47 -5.16
N ARG A 46 -8.42 -12.54 -5.94
CA ARG A 46 -9.30 -12.95 -7.05
C ARG A 46 -9.54 -14.46 -6.94
N GLU A 47 -10.52 -15.00 -7.68
CA GLU A 47 -10.90 -16.43 -7.62
C GLU A 47 -9.73 -17.43 -7.65
N ARG A 48 -8.62 -17.09 -8.32
CA ARG A 48 -7.43 -17.95 -8.45
C ARG A 48 -6.10 -17.25 -8.15
N GLY A 49 -6.09 -16.23 -7.29
CA GLY A 49 -4.82 -15.57 -6.96
C GLY A 49 -4.90 -14.49 -5.90
N ALA A 50 -3.73 -14.14 -5.37
CA ALA A 50 -3.54 -13.08 -4.41
C ALA A 50 -2.41 -12.14 -4.87
N VAL A 51 -2.55 -10.85 -4.60
CA VAL A 51 -1.50 -9.84 -4.75
C VAL A 51 -1.32 -9.13 -3.41
N ILE A 52 -0.07 -8.82 -3.05
CA ILE A 52 0.25 -8.00 -1.88
C ILE A 52 0.69 -6.62 -2.37
N LEU A 53 -0.03 -5.59 -1.98
CA LEU A 53 0.29 -4.19 -2.24
C LEU A 53 1.11 -3.64 -1.07
N PHE A 54 2.31 -3.13 -1.36
CA PHE A 54 3.12 -2.42 -0.37
C PHE A 54 3.01 -0.91 -0.57
N THR A 55 2.66 -0.17 0.47
CA THR A 55 2.64 1.31 0.43
C THR A 55 3.57 1.89 1.48
N GLY A 56 4.29 2.95 1.13
CA GLY A 56 5.18 3.67 2.04
C GLY A 56 4.70 5.11 2.23
N ALA A 57 4.65 5.57 3.48
CA ALA A 57 4.35 6.95 3.84
C ALA A 57 5.44 7.53 4.73
N LYS A 58 5.65 8.85 4.68
CA LYS A 58 6.37 9.52 5.78
C LYS A 58 5.53 9.37 7.05
N SER A 59 6.17 8.92 8.12
CA SER A 59 5.55 8.83 9.44
C SER A 59 5.16 10.23 9.94
N ALA A 60 4.17 10.32 10.83
CA ALA A 60 3.75 11.58 11.43
C ALA A 60 4.91 12.33 12.14
N ALA A 61 5.91 11.60 12.64
CA ALA A 61 7.13 12.18 13.19
C ALA A 61 7.95 12.94 12.12
N GLY A 62 8.05 12.39 10.91
CA GLY A 62 8.75 13.02 9.79
C GLY A 62 7.98 14.13 9.08
N LEU A 63 6.67 14.23 9.30
CA LEU A 63 5.85 15.36 8.83
C LEU A 63 6.01 16.58 9.73
N ARG A 64 6.13 16.38 11.06
CA ARG A 64 6.35 17.46 12.04
C ARG A 64 7.70 18.17 11.86
N GLU A 65 8.75 17.49 11.43
CA GLU A 65 10.06 18.11 11.15
C GLU A 65 10.08 18.94 9.85
N THR A 66 9.14 18.72 8.93
CA THR A 66 9.10 19.44 7.65
C THR A 66 8.16 20.67 7.63
N GLY A 67 7.46 20.96 8.73
CA GLY A 67 6.71 22.21 8.87
C GLY A 67 5.58 22.42 7.85
N VAL A 68 4.95 21.35 7.36
CA VAL A 68 3.73 21.47 6.53
C VAL A 68 2.52 21.09 7.42
N PRO A 69 1.53 21.99 7.56
CA PRO A 69 0.35 21.77 8.42
C PRO A 69 -0.51 20.58 7.96
#